data_AF-A0A9N9CUZ6-F1
#
_entry.id   AF-A0A9N9CUZ6-F1
#
_cell.length_a   1.000
_cell.length_b   1.000
_cell.length_c   1.000
_cell.angle_alpha   90.00
_cell.angle_beta   90.00
_cell.angle_gamma   90.00
#
_symmetry.space_group_name_H-M   'P 1'
#
loop_
_entity.id
_entity.type
_entity.pdbx_description
1 polymer ?
#
loop_
_entity_poly.entity_id
_entity_poly.type
_entity_poly.pdbx_seq_one_letter_code
_entity_poly.pdbx_strand_id
1 'polypeptide(L)'
;MLDAIQHPVVAKSLKYAGTTVGRDKAYRGVQYFARFLTWYLSRKGYEKETVQRFNNLKSTLGSSRKLMRLGKFIEHLQNASKAFNDTDGFSKATTVGRQLSYSVYLFLDTFSWIHASGVYKFNQIKKINENAYRFWLFGIVFSLIHGVYKLNQNRHRRNYYERINKSKIAESGEHSNIRAETAKLRTEHKNLVRQFITDILDILIPATALGHIKVEDGLVGLAGVISSVLGAQSQWNKVSNLK
;
A
#
# COMPACT_ATOMS: atom_id res chain seq x y z
N MET A 1 -31.10 -11.59 -15.97
CA MET A 1 -30.08 -12.24 -15.10
C MET A 1 -28.76 -12.43 -15.82
N LEU A 2 -28.75 -12.97 -17.05
CA LEU A 2 -27.55 -13.08 -17.90
C LEU A 2 -26.89 -11.71 -18.20
N ASP A 3 -27.67 -10.68 -18.54
CA ASP A 3 -27.12 -9.35 -18.84
C ASP A 3 -26.41 -8.69 -17.65
N ALA A 4 -26.88 -8.96 -16.43
CA ALA A 4 -26.25 -8.48 -15.21
C ALA A 4 -24.89 -9.17 -14.96
N ILE A 5 -24.77 -10.46 -15.30
CA ILE A 5 -23.52 -11.24 -15.15
C ILE A 5 -22.51 -10.88 -16.24
N GLN A 6 -22.97 -10.60 -17.45
CA GLN A 6 -22.13 -10.21 -18.59
C GLN A 6 -21.73 -8.73 -18.58
N HIS A 7 -22.23 -7.95 -17.61
CA HIS A 7 -21.93 -6.53 -17.52
C HIS A 7 -20.41 -6.29 -17.37
N PRO A 8 -19.80 -5.33 -18.09
CA PRO A 8 -18.34 -5.09 -18.06
C PRO A 8 -17.75 -4.83 -16.68
N VAL A 9 -18.56 -4.29 -15.75
CA VAL A 9 -18.16 -4.10 -14.35
C VAL A 9 -17.96 -5.44 -13.64
N VAL A 10 -18.82 -6.43 -13.89
CA VAL A 10 -18.67 -7.78 -13.30
C VAL A 10 -17.39 -8.43 -13.80
N ALA A 11 -17.11 -8.37 -15.11
CA ALA A 11 -15.87 -8.89 -15.67
C ALA A 11 -14.61 -8.23 -15.06
N LYS A 12 -14.62 -6.90 -14.87
CA LYS A 12 -13.50 -6.19 -14.22
C LYS A 12 -13.38 -6.54 -12.74
N SER A 13 -14.50 -6.71 -12.03
CA SER A 13 -14.52 -7.17 -10.64
C SER A 13 -13.95 -8.57 -10.48
N LEU A 14 -14.26 -9.47 -11.42
CA LEU A 14 -13.67 -10.82 -11.45
C LEU A 14 -12.15 -10.76 -11.72
N LYS A 15 -11.68 -9.94 -12.67
CA LYS A 15 -10.23 -9.73 -12.89
C LYS A 15 -9.53 -9.21 -11.62
N TYR A 16 -10.16 -8.27 -10.91
CA TYR A 16 -9.62 -7.75 -9.64
C TYR A 16 -9.59 -8.81 -8.54
N ALA A 17 -10.72 -9.48 -8.29
CA ALA A 17 -10.87 -10.50 -7.26
C ALA A 17 -10.06 -11.78 -7.54
N GLY A 18 -9.77 -12.06 -8.82
CA GLY A 18 -8.87 -13.14 -9.23
C GLY A 18 -7.42 -12.94 -8.80
N THR A 19 -7.02 -11.73 -8.42
CA THR A 19 -5.66 -11.47 -7.92
C THR A 19 -5.59 -11.54 -6.39
N THR A 20 -4.51 -12.12 -5.87
CA THR A 20 -4.22 -12.10 -4.42
C THR A 20 -4.10 -10.67 -3.89
N VAL A 21 -3.54 -9.76 -4.68
CA VAL A 21 -3.42 -8.33 -4.32
C VAL A 21 -4.79 -7.65 -4.22
N GLY A 22 -5.70 -7.91 -5.16
CA GLY A 22 -7.04 -7.35 -5.15
C GLY A 22 -7.82 -7.80 -3.90
N ARG A 23 -7.83 -9.10 -3.62
CA ARG A 23 -8.44 -9.64 -2.41
C ARG A 23 -7.82 -9.09 -1.13
N ASP A 24 -6.48 -8.98 -1.05
CA ASP A 24 -5.81 -8.42 0.14
C ASP A 24 -6.25 -6.97 0.41
N LYS A 25 -6.38 -6.13 -0.64
CA LYS A 25 -6.80 -4.73 -0.49
C LYS A 25 -8.28 -4.60 -0.10
N ALA A 26 -9.17 -5.41 -0.67
CA ALA A 26 -10.57 -5.46 -0.26
C ALA A 26 -10.71 -5.87 1.21
N TYR A 27 -10.04 -6.96 1.60
CA TYR A 27 -10.07 -7.45 2.97
C TYR A 27 -9.42 -6.48 3.95
N ARG A 28 -8.37 -5.75 3.54
CA ARG A 28 -7.78 -4.67 4.35
C ARG A 28 -8.82 -3.59 4.63
N GLY A 29 -9.56 -3.15 3.61
CA GLY A 29 -10.60 -2.13 3.78
C GLY A 29 -11.63 -2.55 4.82
N VAL A 30 -12.18 -3.76 4.70
CA VAL A 30 -13.16 -4.29 5.67
C VAL A 30 -12.55 -4.47 7.06
N GLN A 31 -11.32 -4.97 7.15
CA GLN A 31 -10.61 -5.13 8.42
C GLN A 31 -10.45 -3.82 9.18
N TYR A 32 -9.99 -2.76 8.49
CA TYR A 32 -9.76 -1.46 9.13
C TYR A 32 -11.05 -0.69 9.39
N PHE A 33 -12.10 -0.91 8.58
CA PHE A 33 -13.42 -0.41 8.90
C PHE A 33 -13.99 -1.10 10.15
N ALA A 34 -13.81 -2.41 10.28
CA ALA A 34 -14.16 -3.13 11.51
C ALA A 34 -13.38 -2.61 12.74
N ARG A 35 -12.09 -2.24 12.58
CA ARG A 35 -11.32 -1.56 13.64
C ARG A 35 -11.95 -0.23 14.05
N PHE A 36 -12.36 0.60 13.09
CA PHE A 36 -13.07 1.85 13.36
C PHE A 36 -14.39 1.59 14.08
N LEU A 37 -15.20 0.64 13.61
CA LEU A 37 -16.48 0.30 14.22
C LEU A 37 -16.34 -0.22 15.65
N THR A 38 -15.33 -1.08 15.93
CA THR A 38 -15.03 -1.49 17.30
C THR A 38 -14.81 -0.27 18.19
N TRP A 39 -13.96 0.67 17.79
CA TRP A 39 -13.68 1.88 18.57
C TRP A 39 -14.93 2.76 18.74
N TYR A 40 -15.69 2.97 17.67
CA TYR A 40 -16.87 3.84 17.67
C TYR A 40 -17.99 3.28 18.54
N LEU A 41 -18.32 2.00 18.37
CA LEU A 41 -19.40 1.34 19.09
C LEU A 41 -19.10 1.20 20.58
N SER A 42 -17.84 0.91 20.95
CA SER A 42 -17.43 0.91 22.36
C SER A 42 -17.63 2.28 23.02
N ARG A 43 -17.29 3.37 22.33
CA ARG A 43 -17.50 4.74 22.86
C ARG A 43 -18.96 5.14 22.95
N LYS A 44 -19.82 4.57 22.11
CA LYS A 44 -21.26 4.80 22.14
C LYS A 44 -22.00 3.92 23.16
N GLY A 45 -21.28 3.07 23.90
CA GLY A 45 -21.88 2.24 24.95
C GLY A 45 -22.70 1.06 24.41
N TYR A 46 -22.44 0.62 23.18
CA TYR A 46 -23.09 -0.58 22.64
C TYR A 46 -22.69 -1.83 23.43
N GLU A 47 -23.56 -2.84 23.39
CA GLU A 47 -23.33 -4.12 24.05
C GLU A 47 -21.98 -4.75 23.68
N LYS A 48 -21.34 -5.37 24.69
CA LYS A 48 -20.03 -6.02 24.54
C LYS A 48 -20.03 -7.07 23.43
N GLU A 49 -21.12 -7.79 23.25
CA GLU A 49 -21.25 -8.79 22.19
C GLU A 49 -21.15 -8.16 20.79
N THR A 50 -21.87 -7.05 20.56
CA THR A 50 -21.83 -6.33 19.29
C THR A 50 -20.43 -5.83 18.97
N VAL A 51 -19.74 -5.23 19.95
CA VAL A 51 -18.34 -4.81 19.82
C VAL A 51 -17.44 -6.01 19.50
N GLN A 52 -17.67 -7.15 20.16
CA GLN A 52 -16.88 -8.37 19.97
C GLN A 52 -17.03 -8.94 18.56
N ARG A 53 -18.24 -8.88 17.95
CA ARG A 53 -18.45 -9.30 16.56
C ARG A 53 -17.53 -8.56 15.58
N PHE A 54 -17.39 -7.24 15.72
CA PHE A 54 -16.47 -6.45 14.88
C PHE A 54 -15.00 -6.72 15.21
N ASN A 55 -14.66 -6.94 16.48
CA ASN A 55 -13.31 -7.36 16.87
C ASN A 55 -12.92 -8.71 16.26
N ASN A 56 -13.85 -9.66 16.23
CA ASN A 56 -13.66 -10.97 15.59
C ASN A 56 -13.44 -10.79 14.09
N LEU A 57 -14.28 -10.01 13.40
CA LEU A 57 -14.11 -9.71 11.98
C LEU A 57 -12.73 -9.08 11.67
N LYS A 58 -12.34 -8.07 12.46
CA LYS A 58 -11.01 -7.42 12.37
C LYS A 58 -9.88 -8.45 12.52
N SER A 59 -9.96 -9.32 13.53
CA SER A 59 -8.92 -10.30 13.82
C SER A 59 -8.84 -11.39 12.76
N THR A 60 -9.99 -11.93 12.33
CA THR A 60 -10.07 -12.96 11.29
C THR A 60 -9.50 -12.45 9.97
N LEU A 61 -9.96 -11.30 9.48
CA LEU A 61 -9.43 -10.72 8.25
C LEU A 61 -7.94 -10.36 8.38
N GLY A 62 -7.52 -9.86 9.55
CA GLY A 62 -6.11 -9.61 9.84
C GLY A 62 -5.26 -10.87 9.66
N SER A 63 -5.68 -11.99 10.23
CA SER A 63 -5.00 -13.28 10.11
C SER A 63 -5.02 -13.83 8.68
N SER A 64 -6.19 -13.86 8.02
CA SER A 64 -6.33 -14.33 6.63
C SER A 64 -5.44 -13.56 5.66
N ARG A 65 -5.29 -12.25 5.87
CA ARG A 65 -4.40 -11.44 5.04
C ARG A 65 -2.92 -11.73 5.28
N LYS A 66 -2.51 -12.11 6.50
CA LYS A 66 -1.13 -12.58 6.74
C LYS A 66 -0.86 -13.86 5.97
N LEU A 67 -1.80 -14.80 5.98
CA LEU A 67 -1.75 -16.03 5.17
C LEU A 67 -1.56 -15.72 3.67
N MET A 68 -2.34 -14.79 3.12
CA MET A 68 -2.21 -14.38 1.72
C MET A 68 -0.88 -13.71 1.35
N ARG A 69 -0.11 -13.26 2.35
CA ARG A 69 1.20 -12.62 2.14
C ARG A 69 2.38 -13.56 2.42
N LEU A 70 2.14 -14.82 2.78
CA LEU A 70 3.23 -15.80 2.94
C LEU A 70 4.04 -15.90 1.64
N GLY A 71 5.37 -15.94 1.77
CA GLY A 71 6.30 -15.94 0.63
C GLY A 71 6.54 -14.58 -0.04
N LYS A 72 5.73 -13.56 0.24
CA LYS A 72 5.85 -12.24 -0.40
C LYS A 72 7.17 -11.51 -0.09
N PHE A 73 7.87 -11.89 0.98
CA PHE A 73 9.21 -11.37 1.25
C PHE A 73 10.19 -11.65 0.10
N ILE A 74 10.03 -12.77 -0.63
CA ILE A 74 10.86 -13.12 -1.79
C ILE A 74 10.64 -12.14 -2.94
N GLU A 75 9.39 -11.71 -3.18
CA GLU A 75 9.10 -10.66 -4.17
C GLU A 75 9.86 -9.36 -3.83
N HIS A 76 9.90 -9.01 -2.54
CA HIS A 76 10.63 -7.83 -2.08
C HIS A 76 12.15 -7.99 -2.22
N LEU A 77 12.72 -9.17 -1.96
CA LEU A 77 14.14 -9.45 -2.25
C LEU A 77 14.44 -9.33 -3.75
N GLN A 78 13.58 -9.87 -4.62
CA GLN A 78 13.75 -9.73 -6.07
C GLN A 78 13.67 -8.26 -6.51
N ASN A 79 12.73 -7.49 -5.95
CA ASN A 79 12.62 -6.07 -6.24
C ASN A 79 13.82 -5.26 -5.72
N ALA A 80 14.41 -5.64 -4.59
CA ALA A 80 15.66 -5.06 -4.11
C ALA A 80 16.81 -5.34 -5.08
N SER A 81 16.93 -6.60 -5.55
CA SER A 81 17.92 -6.99 -6.56
C SER A 81 17.77 -6.16 -7.84
N LYS A 82 16.55 -5.99 -8.37
CA LYS A 82 16.28 -5.16 -9.55
C LYS A 82 16.65 -3.69 -9.32
N ALA A 83 16.45 -3.15 -8.12
CA ALA A 83 16.75 -1.76 -7.81
C ALA A 83 18.26 -1.43 -7.88
N PHE A 84 19.15 -2.42 -7.74
CA PHE A 84 20.60 -2.20 -7.92
C PHE A 84 20.98 -1.76 -9.33
N ASN A 85 20.13 -2.03 -10.32
CA ASN A 85 20.34 -1.61 -11.71
C ASN A 85 19.93 -0.15 -11.98
N ASP A 86 19.35 0.56 -11.00
CA ASP A 86 19.06 1.99 -11.15
C ASP A 86 20.37 2.80 -11.27
N THR A 87 20.44 3.75 -12.19
CA THR A 87 21.62 4.60 -12.37
C THR A 87 21.67 5.73 -11.34
N ASP A 88 20.52 6.14 -10.83
CA ASP A 88 20.41 7.19 -9.82
C ASP A 88 20.67 6.61 -8.42
N GLY A 89 21.84 6.94 -7.87
CA GLY A 89 22.31 6.41 -6.59
C GLY A 89 21.37 6.65 -5.42
N PHE A 90 20.66 7.79 -5.39
CA PHE A 90 19.72 8.08 -4.30
C PHE A 90 18.41 7.29 -4.46
N SER A 91 17.87 7.23 -5.69
CA SER A 91 16.71 6.38 -6.01
C SER A 91 16.99 4.92 -5.72
N LYS A 92 18.19 4.43 -6.07
CA LYS A 92 18.69 3.09 -5.75
C LYS A 92 18.68 2.84 -4.24
N ALA A 93 19.40 3.65 -3.47
CA ALA A 93 19.55 3.45 -2.03
C ALA A 93 18.20 3.42 -1.30
N THR A 94 17.33 4.39 -1.61
CA THR A 94 16.01 4.48 -0.98
C THR A 94 15.07 3.35 -1.40
N THR A 95 15.13 2.91 -2.67
CA THR A 95 14.34 1.76 -3.14
C THR A 95 14.83 0.46 -2.52
N VAL A 96 16.14 0.20 -2.49
CA VAL A 96 16.74 -0.98 -1.85
C VAL A 96 16.37 -1.01 -0.37
N GLY A 97 16.54 0.11 0.34
CA GLY A 97 16.18 0.24 1.76
C GLY A 97 14.70 -0.07 2.01
N ARG A 98 13.79 0.47 1.19
CA ARG A 98 12.36 0.13 1.25
C ARG A 98 12.14 -1.38 1.06
N GLN A 99 12.68 -1.96 0.00
CA GLN A 99 12.42 -3.35 -0.37
C GLN A 99 12.97 -4.34 0.67
N LEU A 100 14.20 -4.14 1.16
CA LEU A 100 14.76 -4.99 2.23
C LEU A 100 13.95 -4.88 3.52
N SER A 101 13.52 -3.67 3.89
CA SER A 101 12.68 -3.46 5.07
C SER A 101 11.35 -4.22 4.95
N TYR A 102 10.67 -4.15 3.81
CA TYR A 102 9.44 -4.91 3.57
C TYR A 102 9.68 -6.43 3.52
N SER A 103 10.83 -6.88 3.02
CA SER A 103 11.22 -8.30 3.07
C SER A 103 11.30 -8.80 4.52
N VAL A 104 12.07 -8.12 5.37
CA VAL A 104 12.21 -8.51 6.79
C VAL A 104 10.88 -8.43 7.52
N TYR A 105 10.09 -7.37 7.28
CA TYR A 105 8.74 -7.25 7.84
C TYR A 105 7.87 -8.48 7.51
N LEU A 106 7.76 -8.84 6.23
CA LEU A 106 6.88 -9.93 5.79
C LEU A 106 7.40 -11.31 6.17
N PHE A 107 8.72 -11.47 6.26
CA PHE A 107 9.32 -12.66 6.84
C PHE A 107 8.94 -12.81 8.33
N LEU A 108 9.05 -11.74 9.12
CA LEU A 108 8.61 -11.75 10.52
C LEU A 108 7.09 -11.94 10.67
N ASP A 109 6.29 -11.35 9.79
CA ASP A 109 4.82 -11.48 9.78
C ASP A 109 4.36 -12.93 9.52
N THR A 110 5.20 -13.74 8.86
CA THR A 110 4.97 -15.19 8.69
C THR A 110 4.96 -15.90 10.04
N PHE A 111 5.93 -15.65 10.92
CA PHE A 111 5.96 -16.22 12.27
C PHE A 111 4.78 -15.72 13.12
N SER A 112 4.37 -14.46 12.93
CA SER A 112 3.17 -13.93 13.58
C SER A 112 1.91 -14.72 13.20
N TRP A 113 1.79 -15.11 11.93
CA TRP A 113 0.67 -15.93 11.47
C TRP A 113 0.76 -17.37 12.00
N ILE A 114 1.93 -18.01 11.95
CA ILE A 114 2.16 -19.35 12.52
C ILE A 114 1.76 -19.36 13.99
N HIS A 115 2.18 -18.36 14.77
CA HIS A 115 1.78 -18.22 16.17
C HIS A 115 0.26 -18.11 16.33
N ALA A 116 -0.37 -17.21 15.58
CA ALA A 116 -1.79 -16.95 15.69
C ALA A 116 -2.65 -18.16 15.28
N SER A 117 -2.18 -18.96 14.31
CA SER A 117 -2.87 -20.16 13.83
C SER A 117 -2.89 -21.32 14.83
N GLY A 118 -2.00 -21.32 15.83
CA GLY A 118 -1.87 -22.39 16.80
C GLY A 118 -0.93 -23.52 16.40
N VAL A 119 -0.38 -23.51 15.17
CA VAL A 119 0.58 -24.51 14.69
C VAL A 119 1.84 -24.56 15.57
N TYR A 120 2.38 -23.41 15.96
CA TYR A 120 3.51 -23.33 16.88
C TYR A 120 3.49 -22.03 17.68
N LYS A 121 3.68 -22.11 19.01
CA LYS A 121 3.65 -20.95 19.90
C LYS A 121 5.06 -20.50 20.27
N PHE A 122 5.53 -19.43 19.63
CA PHE A 122 6.81 -18.78 19.97
C PHE A 122 6.78 -18.07 21.33
N ASN A 123 7.77 -18.34 22.19
CA ASN A 123 7.95 -17.67 23.49
C ASN A 123 8.16 -16.15 23.36
N GLN A 124 8.87 -15.70 22.31
CA GLN A 124 9.20 -14.28 22.08
C GLN A 124 8.31 -13.62 21.02
N ILE A 125 7.05 -14.05 20.88
CA ILE A 125 6.15 -13.54 19.83
C ILE A 125 5.97 -12.01 19.88
N LYS A 126 5.97 -11.41 21.08
CA LYS A 126 5.87 -9.96 21.24
C LYS A 126 7.02 -9.24 20.53
N LYS A 127 8.26 -9.69 20.76
CA LYS A 127 9.47 -9.13 20.14
C LYS A 127 9.49 -9.33 18.62
N ILE A 128 9.02 -10.49 18.14
CA ILE A 128 8.87 -10.76 16.71
C ILE A 128 7.90 -9.75 16.08
N ASN A 129 6.73 -9.55 16.68
CA ASN A 129 5.73 -8.60 16.20
C ASN A 129 6.23 -7.14 16.24
N GLU A 130 6.90 -6.74 17.32
CA GLU A 130 7.51 -5.41 17.45
C GLU A 130 8.55 -5.17 16.35
N ASN A 131 9.44 -6.15 16.10
CA ASN A 131 10.41 -6.04 15.02
C ASN A 131 9.74 -6.00 13.64
N ALA A 132 8.68 -6.78 13.41
CA ALA A 132 7.90 -6.70 12.18
C ALA A 132 7.37 -5.26 11.96
N TYR A 133 6.80 -4.64 12.99
CA TYR A 133 6.36 -3.24 12.91
C TYR A 133 7.50 -2.25 12.71
N ARG A 134 8.68 -2.44 13.32
CA ARG A 134 9.86 -1.59 13.11
C ARG A 134 10.31 -1.61 11.65
N PHE A 135 10.44 -2.80 11.07
CA PHE A 135 10.83 -2.94 9.67
C PHE A 135 9.75 -2.43 8.71
N TRP A 136 8.47 -2.59 9.04
CA TRP A 136 7.42 -1.95 8.26
C TRP A 136 7.54 -0.43 8.30
N LEU A 137 7.76 0.15 9.48
CA LEU A 137 7.98 1.59 9.65
C LEU A 137 9.18 2.08 8.83
N PHE A 138 10.33 1.39 8.90
CA PHE A 138 11.50 1.72 8.09
C PHE A 138 11.21 1.69 6.59
N GLY A 139 10.47 0.67 6.12
CA GLY A 139 10.04 0.59 4.72
C GLY A 139 9.18 1.77 4.27
N ILE A 140 8.27 2.25 5.14
CA ILE A 140 7.47 3.45 4.88
C ILE A 140 8.36 4.71 4.86
N VAL A 141 9.28 4.85 5.81
CA VAL A 141 10.19 6.02 5.88
C VAL A 141 11.05 6.13 4.60
N PHE A 142 11.68 5.04 4.17
CA PHE A 142 12.41 5.01 2.90
C PHE A 142 11.53 5.39 1.71
N SER A 143 10.26 4.94 1.72
CA SER A 143 9.30 5.30 0.68
C SER A 143 8.95 6.78 0.66
N LEU A 144 8.73 7.39 1.82
CA LEU A 144 8.42 8.81 1.92
C LEU A 144 9.60 9.65 1.44
N ILE A 145 10.82 9.30 1.84
CA ILE A 145 12.06 9.95 1.39
C ILE A 145 12.18 9.83 -0.14
N HIS A 146 12.00 8.63 -0.69
CA HIS A 146 12.01 8.39 -2.13
C HIS A 146 10.93 9.21 -2.84
N GLY A 147 9.72 9.26 -2.28
CA GLY A 147 8.58 9.99 -2.82
C GLY A 147 8.84 11.49 -2.92
N VAL A 148 9.37 12.13 -1.87
CA VAL A 148 9.75 13.56 -1.89
C VAL A 148 10.77 13.81 -3.01
N TYR A 149 11.79 12.96 -3.09
CA TYR A 149 12.85 13.08 -4.07
C TYR A 149 12.33 12.96 -5.52
N LYS A 150 11.56 11.91 -5.83
CA LYS A 150 10.97 11.71 -7.17
C LYS A 150 9.93 12.77 -7.51
N LEU A 151 9.14 13.26 -6.55
CA LEU A 151 8.21 14.36 -6.77
C LEU A 151 8.95 15.63 -7.19
N ASN A 152 10.10 15.92 -6.58
CA ASN A 152 10.92 17.06 -6.96
C ASN A 152 11.52 16.89 -8.37
N GLN A 153 12.14 15.73 -8.67
CA GLN A 153 12.63 15.41 -10.02
C GLN A 153 11.53 15.54 -11.08
N ASN A 154 10.35 14.99 -10.79
CA ASN A 154 9.20 15.06 -11.69
C ASN A 154 8.75 16.51 -11.92
N ARG A 155 8.71 17.35 -10.87
CA ARG A 155 8.40 18.79 -10.99
C ARG A 155 9.38 19.51 -11.91
N HIS A 156 10.68 19.29 -11.74
CA HIS A 156 11.70 19.91 -12.60
C HIS A 156 11.53 19.50 -14.07
N ARG A 157 11.37 18.20 -14.35
CA ARG A 157 11.16 17.68 -15.70
C ARG A 157 9.87 18.20 -16.33
N ARG A 158 8.77 18.26 -15.56
CA ARG A 158 7.50 18.82 -16.04
C ARG A 158 7.62 20.28 -16.42
N ASN A 159 8.25 21.09 -15.57
CA ASN A 159 8.46 22.51 -15.86
C ASN A 159 9.30 22.72 -17.12
N TYR A 160 10.31 21.88 -17.35
CA TYR A 160 11.12 21.90 -18.56
C TYR A 160 10.28 21.65 -19.82
N TYR A 161 9.55 20.52 -19.88
CA TYR A 161 8.72 20.19 -21.05
C TYR A 161 7.55 21.17 -21.25
N GLU A 162 6.95 21.69 -20.18
CA GLU A 162 5.90 22.71 -20.27
C GLU A 162 6.43 24.05 -20.82
N ARG A 163 7.68 24.42 -20.53
CA ARG A 163 8.32 25.62 -21.11
C ARG A 163 8.58 25.46 -22.61
N ILE A 164 9.15 24.32 -23.03
CA ILE A 164 9.41 24.04 -24.45
C ILE A 164 8.11 24.00 -25.24
N ASN A 165 7.05 23.39 -24.70
CA ASN A 165 5.77 23.35 -25.38
C ASN A 165 5.13 24.74 -25.55
N LYS A 166 5.38 25.68 -24.62
CA LYS A 166 4.86 27.06 -24.69
C LYS A 166 5.65 27.96 -25.62
N SER A 167 6.95 27.72 -25.80
CA SER A 167 7.80 28.60 -26.59
C SER A 167 7.58 28.49 -28.11
N LYS A 168 6.79 27.50 -28.59
CA LYS A 168 6.58 27.20 -30.03
C LYS A 168 7.90 27.02 -30.81
N ILE A 169 9.01 26.73 -30.12
CA ILE A 169 10.34 26.53 -30.70
C ILE A 169 10.46 25.13 -31.34
N ALA A 170 9.62 24.19 -30.93
CA ALA A 170 9.68 22.80 -31.36
C ALA A 170 9.04 22.61 -32.75
N GLU A 171 9.68 21.80 -33.60
CA GLU A 171 9.08 21.39 -34.89
C GLU A 171 7.85 20.49 -34.67
N SER A 172 7.01 20.30 -35.69
CA SER A 172 5.74 19.57 -35.60
C SER A 172 5.89 18.13 -35.06
N GLY A 173 6.96 17.42 -35.43
CA GLY A 173 7.29 16.07 -34.92
C GLY A 173 7.90 16.05 -33.51
N GLU A 174 8.48 17.16 -33.07
CA GLU A 174 9.05 17.31 -31.73
C GLU A 174 7.96 17.65 -30.70
N HIS A 175 6.91 18.37 -31.14
CA HIS A 175 5.71 18.63 -30.35
C HIS A 175 4.94 17.35 -29.94
N SER A 176 4.88 16.31 -30.78
CA SER A 176 4.23 15.04 -30.40
C SER A 176 5.00 14.31 -29.30
N ASN A 177 6.33 14.33 -29.36
CA ASN A 177 7.19 13.73 -28.34
C ASN A 177 7.08 14.47 -27.00
N ILE A 178 7.09 15.81 -27.03
CA ILE A 178 6.91 16.65 -25.84
C ILE A 178 5.54 16.41 -25.17
N ARG A 179 4.47 16.27 -25.96
CA ARG A 179 3.13 15.95 -25.43
C ARG A 179 3.10 14.56 -24.78
N ALA A 180 3.72 13.56 -25.42
CA ALA A 180 3.82 12.21 -24.88
C ALA A 180 4.61 12.19 -23.56
N GLU A 181 5.76 12.84 -23.48
CA GLU A 181 6.56 12.95 -22.25
C GLU A 181 5.83 13.71 -21.15
N THR A 182 5.14 14.81 -21.49
CA THR A 182 4.31 15.55 -20.53
C THR A 182 3.19 14.67 -19.96
N ALA A 183 2.53 13.86 -20.79
CA ALA A 183 1.49 12.92 -20.35
C ALA A 183 2.05 11.81 -19.46
N LYS A 184 3.23 11.27 -19.79
CA LYS A 184 3.95 10.30 -18.95
C LYS A 184 4.28 10.89 -17.58
N LEU A 185 4.88 12.08 -17.55
CA LEU A 185 5.23 12.76 -16.30
C LEU A 185 4.01 13.10 -15.44
N ARG A 186 2.87 13.45 -16.04
CA ARG A 186 1.61 13.64 -15.30
C ARG A 186 1.10 12.35 -14.68
N THR A 187 1.23 11.23 -15.39
CA THR A 187 0.86 9.91 -14.87
C THR A 187 1.80 9.48 -13.74
N GLU A 188 3.11 9.66 -13.91
CA GLU A 188 4.12 9.43 -12.87
C GLU A 188 3.82 10.26 -11.63
N HIS A 189 3.54 11.56 -11.80
CA HIS A 189 3.19 12.46 -10.70
C HIS A 189 1.98 11.95 -9.90
N LYS A 190 0.89 11.56 -10.58
CA LYS A 190 -0.31 11.01 -9.94
C LYS A 190 0.01 9.75 -9.13
N ASN A 191 0.85 8.87 -9.68
CA ASN A 191 1.25 7.65 -8.99
C ASN A 191 2.13 7.94 -7.76
N LEU A 192 3.09 8.87 -7.88
CA LEU A 192 3.95 9.30 -6.78
C LEU A 192 3.13 9.94 -5.64
N VAL A 193 2.23 10.88 -5.95
CA VAL A 193 1.37 11.52 -4.95
C VAL A 193 0.48 10.50 -4.25
N ARG A 194 -0.13 9.57 -5.01
CA ARG A 194 -0.96 8.51 -4.43
C ARG A 194 -0.16 7.63 -3.46
N GLN A 195 1.04 7.20 -3.87
CA GLN A 195 1.91 6.39 -3.02
C GLN A 195 2.33 7.17 -1.75
N PHE A 196 2.68 8.44 -1.91
CA PHE A 196 3.08 9.32 -0.80
C PHE A 196 1.95 9.51 0.22
N ILE A 197 0.72 9.79 -0.24
CA ILE A 197 -0.47 9.87 0.64
C ILE A 197 -0.74 8.52 1.32
N THR A 198 -0.62 7.41 0.57
CA THR A 198 -0.79 6.06 1.13
C THR A 198 0.22 5.80 2.25
N ASP A 199 1.49 6.16 2.05
CA ASP A 199 2.55 5.97 3.04
C ASP A 199 2.34 6.86 4.28
N ILE A 200 1.88 8.11 4.12
CA ILE A 200 1.50 8.99 5.25
C ILE A 200 0.37 8.38 6.07
N LEU A 201 -0.66 7.82 5.43
CA LEU A 201 -1.76 7.17 6.15
C LEU A 201 -1.30 5.88 6.82
N ASP A 202 -0.52 5.06 6.11
CA ASP A 202 -0.07 3.77 6.61
C ASP A 202 0.97 3.89 7.74
N ILE A 203 1.72 5.01 7.84
CA ILE A 203 2.71 5.21 8.91
C ILE A 203 2.08 5.18 10.31
N LEU A 204 0.82 5.60 10.42
CA LEU A 204 0.08 5.64 11.68
C LEU A 204 -0.02 4.25 12.31
N ILE A 205 -0.04 3.19 11.48
CA ILE A 205 -0.27 1.82 11.94
C ILE A 205 0.96 1.28 12.71
N PRO A 206 2.16 1.14 12.10
CA PRO A 206 3.32 0.68 12.85
C PRO A 206 3.78 1.69 13.90
N ALA A 207 3.65 3.01 13.67
CA ALA A 207 4.05 4.01 14.66
C ALA A 207 3.20 3.93 15.94
N THR A 208 1.88 3.73 15.82
CA THR A 208 1.01 3.52 16.98
C THR A 208 1.26 2.16 17.62
N ALA A 209 1.46 1.10 16.82
CA ALA A 209 1.72 -0.25 17.34
C ALA A 209 3.04 -0.34 18.13
N LEU A 210 4.03 0.49 17.80
CA LEU A 210 5.31 0.61 18.51
C LEU A 210 5.25 1.57 19.70
N GLY A 211 4.13 2.28 19.90
CA GLY A 211 3.99 3.29 20.95
C GLY A 211 4.76 4.59 20.70
N HIS A 212 5.26 4.82 19.48
CA HIS A 212 5.95 6.06 19.12
C HIS A 212 5.00 7.27 19.07
N ILE A 213 3.72 7.02 18.74
CA ILE A 213 2.65 8.02 18.75
C ILE A 213 1.40 7.44 19.43
N LYS A 214 0.61 8.32 20.05
CA LYS A 214 -0.68 7.95 20.66
C LYS A 214 -1.81 8.44 19.76
N VAL A 215 -2.30 7.56 18.90
CA VAL A 215 -3.44 7.83 18.01
C VAL A 215 -4.58 6.89 18.37
N GLU A 216 -5.80 7.42 18.41
CA GLU A 216 -6.98 6.62 18.72
C GLU A 216 -7.22 5.54 17.65
N ASP A 217 -7.67 4.37 18.09
CA ASP A 217 -7.92 3.22 17.22
C ASP A 217 -8.88 3.52 16.07
N GLY A 218 -9.83 4.43 16.29
CA GLY A 218 -10.74 4.93 15.26
C GLY A 218 -10.02 5.63 14.11
N LEU A 219 -9.08 6.52 14.41
CA LEU A 219 -8.29 7.24 13.41
C LEU A 219 -7.37 6.29 12.63
N VAL A 220 -6.75 5.34 13.32
CA VAL A 220 -5.94 4.30 12.65
C VAL A 220 -6.83 3.42 11.75
N GLY A 221 -8.05 3.12 12.19
CA GLY A 221 -9.09 2.47 11.39
C GLY A 221 -9.40 3.25 10.10
N LEU A 222 -9.76 4.52 10.21
CA LEU A 222 -10.10 5.36 9.06
C LEU A 222 -8.91 5.54 8.09
N ALA A 223 -7.72 5.79 8.61
CA ALA A 223 -6.52 5.90 7.78
C ALA A 223 -6.27 4.61 6.97
N GLY A 224 -6.44 3.45 7.61
CA GLY A 224 -6.33 2.15 6.95
C GLY A 224 -7.44 1.88 5.92
N VAL A 225 -8.66 2.41 6.12
CA VAL A 225 -9.72 2.35 5.09
C VAL A 225 -9.32 3.18 3.87
N ILE A 226 -8.91 4.43 4.07
CA ILE A 226 -8.54 5.34 2.98
C ILE A 226 -7.35 4.77 2.20
N SER A 227 -6.29 4.31 2.87
CA SER A 227 -5.13 3.71 2.21
C SER A 227 -5.47 2.41 1.47
N SER A 228 -6.46 1.66 1.95
CA SER A 228 -6.98 0.48 1.26
C SER A 228 -7.72 0.84 -0.02
N VAL A 229 -8.55 1.87 -0.01
CA VAL A 229 -9.26 2.37 -1.20
C VAL A 229 -8.27 2.84 -2.26
N LEU A 230 -7.26 3.63 -1.88
CA LEU A 230 -6.21 4.08 -2.80
C LEU A 230 -5.45 2.89 -3.41
N GLY A 231 -5.12 1.89 -2.59
CA GLY A 231 -4.49 0.65 -3.05
C GLY A 231 -5.39 -0.19 -3.97
N ALA A 232 -6.68 -0.27 -3.66
CA ALA A 232 -7.66 -0.98 -4.46
C ALA A 232 -7.85 -0.33 -5.83
N GLN A 233 -7.97 1.01 -5.88
CA GLN A 233 -8.04 1.76 -7.14
C GLN A 233 -6.79 1.56 -8.00
N SER A 234 -5.59 1.53 -7.39
CA SER A 234 -4.35 1.26 -8.11
C SER A 234 -4.36 -0.12 -8.77
N GLN A 235 -4.74 -1.15 -8.01
CA GLN A 235 -4.81 -2.52 -8.52
C GLN A 235 -5.94 -2.68 -9.54
N TRP A 236 -7.10 -2.03 -9.34
CA TRP A 236 -8.20 -2.01 -10.29
C TRP A 236 -7.77 -1.44 -11.64
N ASN A 237 -7.11 -0.28 -11.64
CA ASN A 237 -6.60 0.34 -12.87
C ASN A 237 -5.56 -0.57 -13.56
N LYS A 238 -4.71 -1.25 -12.79
CA LYS A 238 -3.73 -2.19 -13.33
C LYS A 238 -4.40 -3.34 -14.07
N VAL A 239 -5.39 -4.00 -13.47
CA VAL A 239 -6.04 -5.19 -14.06
C VAL A 239 -7.11 -4.87 -15.10
N SER A 240 -7.72 -3.68 -15.04
CA SER A 240 -8.75 -3.25 -16.00
C SER A 240 -8.17 -2.71 -17.31
N ASN A 241 -6.91 -2.27 -17.30
CA ASN A 241 -6.18 -1.82 -18.48
C ASN A 241 -5.37 -2.94 -19.17
N LEU A 242 -5.34 -4.16 -18.62
CA LEU A 242 -4.81 -5.32 -19.32
C LEU A 242 -5.79 -5.67 -20.45
N LYS A 243 -5.35 -5.42 -21.69
CA LYS A 243 -6.04 -5.81 -22.93
C LYS A 243 -6.31 -7.31 -22.91
#